data_AF-A0A8X8W6T6-F1
#
_entry.id   AF-A0A8X8W6T6-F1
#
_cell.length_a   1.000
_cell.length_b   1.000
_cell.length_c   1.000
_cell.angle_alpha   90.00
_cell.angle_beta   90.00
_cell.angle_gamma   90.00
#
_symmetry.space_group_name_H-M   'P 1'
#
loop_
_entity.id
_entity.type
_entity.pdbx_description
1 polymer ?
#
loop_
_entity_poly.entity_id
_entity_poly.type
_entity_poly.pdbx_seq_one_letter_code
_entity_poly.pdbx_strand_id
1 'polypeptide(L)'
;MFLCITKECHKRYRFWIPDVATMINKAAPDFCSVYVISRGKAQSIRPAARHTDSSTRAPSPVSSTRRSSDEHSENGSRRLRNDGGESRRRPRNTESSTAIDRLKQEVNQTMSMYNEACKEAISAQKMVNELQQQKHGEIDRFGQARQAEEAALALVEMEKVKCRAAIEAAEKAQKIAEKETQRRRYAEQRAKKEAEEKKRALNALSNNDDRYRRYVIEEIEEATNKFSGSRKIGEGGYGPVYKGS
;
A
#
# COMPACT_ATOMS: atom_id res chain seq x y z
N MET A 1 -14.75 -23.97 2.25
CA MET A 1 -13.65 -24.91 2.54
C MET A 1 -13.12 -24.57 3.93
N PHE A 2 -13.03 -25.53 4.85
CA PHE A 2 -12.57 -25.29 6.23
C PHE A 2 -11.11 -25.71 6.36
N LEU A 3 -10.26 -24.84 6.91
CA LEU A 3 -8.86 -25.16 7.18
C LEU A 3 -8.63 -25.17 8.70
N CYS A 4 -8.30 -26.34 9.23
CA CYS A 4 -8.08 -26.57 10.67
C CYS A 4 -6.59 -26.80 10.94
N ILE A 5 -6.02 -26.06 11.89
CA ILE A 5 -4.63 -26.22 12.33
C ILE A 5 -4.66 -26.76 13.76
N THR A 6 -4.30 -28.03 13.93
CA THR A 6 -4.06 -28.63 15.25
C THR A 6 -2.61 -28.43 15.65
N LYS A 7 -2.39 -27.79 16.80
CA LYS A 7 -1.07 -27.78 17.46
C LYS A 7 -0.82 -29.16 18.10
N GLU A 8 -0.63 -30.20 17.29
CA GLU A 8 -0.24 -31.52 17.77
C GLU A 8 1.22 -31.46 18.23
N CYS A 9 1.45 -31.82 19.49
CA CYS A 9 2.74 -31.69 20.17
C CYS A 9 3.71 -32.81 19.72
N HIS A 10 4.29 -32.72 18.51
CA HIS A 10 5.29 -33.69 18.06
C HIS A 10 6.72 -33.29 18.46
N LYS A 11 7.15 -33.87 19.59
CA LYS A 11 8.54 -34.01 20.02
C LYS A 11 9.37 -34.76 18.93
N ARG A 12 9.91 -34.10 17.90
CA ARG A 12 11.15 -34.59 17.24
C ARG A 12 11.87 -33.70 16.23
N TYR A 13 11.31 -32.59 15.78
CA TYR A 13 12.04 -31.73 14.83
C TYR A 13 12.25 -30.32 15.40
N ARG A 14 13.53 -30.04 15.65
CA ARG A 14 14.07 -28.80 16.22
C ARG A 14 14.15 -27.71 15.14
N PHE A 15 13.03 -27.39 14.53
CA PHE A 15 12.82 -26.18 13.74
C PHE A 15 11.44 -25.63 14.10
N TRP A 16 11.38 -24.98 15.27
CA TRP A 16 10.24 -24.21 15.69
C TRP A 16 10.26 -22.90 14.90
N ILE A 17 9.53 -22.85 13.79
CA ILE A 17 9.14 -21.58 13.17
C ILE A 17 8.06 -21.00 14.10
N PRO A 18 8.24 -19.81 14.69
CA PRO A 18 7.34 -19.32 15.73
C PRO A 18 5.89 -19.11 15.31
N ASP A 19 5.50 -19.29 14.04
CA ASP A 19 4.21 -18.75 13.63
C ASP A 19 3.50 -19.41 12.43
N VAL A 20 3.49 -20.75 12.37
CA VAL A 20 2.69 -21.49 11.36
C VAL A 20 1.22 -21.05 11.37
N ALA A 21 0.65 -20.78 12.54
CA ALA A 21 -0.73 -20.31 12.68
C ALA A 21 -0.94 -18.92 12.01
N THR A 22 -0.03 -17.97 12.25
CA THR A 22 -0.10 -16.63 11.64
C THR A 22 0.19 -16.67 10.13
N MET A 23 1.09 -17.54 9.68
CA MET A 23 1.36 -17.73 8.25
C MET A 23 0.13 -18.26 7.51
N ILE A 24 -0.54 -19.27 8.05
CA ILE A 24 -1.75 -19.82 7.44
C ILE A 24 -2.89 -18.81 7.50
N ASN A 25 -3.02 -18.04 8.58
CA ASN A 25 -4.02 -16.97 8.68
C ASN A 25 -3.80 -15.87 7.62
N LYS A 26 -2.54 -15.55 7.30
CA LYS A 26 -2.18 -14.59 6.24
C LYS A 26 -2.34 -15.14 4.82
N ALA A 27 -2.05 -16.43 4.61
CA ALA A 27 -2.09 -17.05 3.28
C ALA A 27 -3.50 -17.53 2.88
N ALA A 28 -4.38 -17.76 3.86
CA ALA A 28 -5.73 -18.25 3.59
C ALA A 28 -6.61 -17.15 2.95
N PRO A 29 -7.24 -17.43 1.79
CA PRO A 29 -8.21 -16.52 1.16
C PRO A 29 -9.35 -16.14 2.10
N ASP A 30 -9.90 -14.95 1.95
CA ASP A 30 -10.96 -14.37 2.78
C ASP A 30 -12.27 -15.19 2.81
N PHE A 31 -12.58 -15.94 1.75
CA PHE A 31 -13.72 -16.86 1.72
C PHE A 31 -13.56 -18.14 2.58
N CYS A 32 -12.38 -18.36 3.19
CA CYS A 32 -12.10 -19.52 4.04
C CYS A 32 -12.14 -19.19 5.53
N SER A 33 -12.83 -20.03 6.32
CA SER A 33 -12.77 -19.94 7.78
C SER A 33 -11.55 -20.71 8.31
N VAL A 34 -10.75 -20.07 9.17
CA VAL A 34 -9.52 -20.64 9.74
C VAL A 34 -9.68 -20.80 11.25
N TYR A 35 -9.38 -22.00 11.75
CA TYR A 35 -9.44 -22.36 13.16
C TYR A 35 -8.09 -22.82 13.68
N VAL A 36 -7.62 -22.23 14.79
CA VAL A 36 -6.44 -22.68 15.51
C VAL A 36 -6.89 -23.43 16.76
N ILE A 37 -6.69 -24.75 16.80
CA ILE A 37 -7.11 -25.61 17.91
C ILE A 37 -5.89 -26.07 18.70
N SER A 38 -5.94 -25.89 20.02
CA SER A 38 -4.91 -26.31 20.96
C SER A 38 -5.55 -26.94 22.19
N ARG A 39 -5.09 -28.14 22.56
CA ARG A 39 -5.63 -28.90 23.71
C ARG A 39 -7.16 -29.05 23.69
N GLY A 40 -7.71 -29.32 22.51
CA GLY A 40 -9.16 -29.50 22.32
C GLY A 40 -10.00 -28.22 22.42
N LYS A 41 -9.39 -27.03 22.52
CA LYS A 41 -10.09 -25.74 22.56
C LYS A 41 -9.66 -24.84 21.40
N ALA A 42 -10.61 -24.13 20.79
CA ALA A 42 -10.32 -23.13 19.76
C ALA A 42 -9.69 -21.89 20.42
N GLN A 43 -8.49 -21.51 20.00
CA GLN A 43 -7.76 -20.34 20.54
C GLN A 43 -7.89 -19.08 19.67
N SER A 44 -8.05 -19.24 18.36
CA SER A 44 -8.24 -18.11 17.44
C SER A 44 -9.05 -18.56 16.23
N ILE A 45 -10.02 -17.73 15.85
CA ILE A 45 -10.96 -18.01 14.76
C ILE A 45 -10.96 -16.81 13.81
N ARG A 46 -10.70 -17.04 12.53
CA ARG A 46 -11.01 -16.07 11.47
C ARG A 46 -12.21 -16.60 10.67
N PRO A 47 -13.40 -16.02 10.82
CA PRO A 47 -14.55 -16.39 10.00
C PRO A 47 -14.33 -15.96 8.55
N ALA A 48 -14.93 -16.69 7.61
CA ALA A 48 -14.92 -16.32 6.19
C ALA A 48 -15.71 -15.02 5.96
N ALA A 49 -15.12 -14.08 5.22
CA ALA A 49 -15.84 -12.93 4.71
C ALA A 49 -16.67 -13.36 3.50
N ARG A 50 -17.93 -12.91 3.44
CA ARG A 50 -18.74 -13.01 2.22
C ARG A 50 -18.38 -11.82 1.35
N HIS A 51 -17.97 -12.07 0.12
CA HIS A 51 -17.82 -11.01 -0.88
C HIS A 51 -19.19 -10.37 -1.08
N THR A 52 -19.36 -9.15 -0.57
CA THR A 52 -20.41 -8.25 -1.05
C THR A 52 -19.81 -7.52 -2.23
N ASP A 53 -20.14 -7.98 -3.44
CA ASP A 53 -19.97 -7.15 -4.63
C ASP A 53 -20.82 -5.89 -4.46
N SER A 54 -20.20 -4.78 -4.10
CA SER A 54 -20.85 -3.47 -4.10
C SER A 54 -20.37 -2.64 -5.29
N SER A 55 -20.72 -3.09 -6.49
CA SER A 55 -21.03 -2.20 -7.59
C SER A 55 -22.55 -2.20 -7.74
N THR A 56 -23.23 -1.23 -7.13
CA THR A 56 -24.52 -0.68 -7.58
C THR A 56 -24.80 0.62 -6.84
N ARG A 57 -25.11 1.63 -7.64
CA ARG A 57 -25.50 3.00 -7.30
C ARG A 57 -27.00 3.04 -6.95
N ALA A 58 -27.35 3.89 -5.97
CA ALA A 58 -28.68 4.44 -5.60
C ALA A 58 -29.67 3.51 -4.86
N PRO A 59 -30.76 4.00 -4.19
CA PRO A 59 -31.25 5.38 -3.98
C PRO A 59 -31.60 5.73 -2.49
N SER A 60 -32.02 6.98 -2.26
CA SER A 60 -32.61 7.54 -1.02
C SER A 60 -34.08 7.10 -0.79
N PRO A 61 -34.64 7.35 0.42
CA PRO A 61 -36.04 7.81 0.49
C PRO A 61 -36.28 8.98 1.48
N VAL A 62 -36.74 10.08 0.88
CA VAL A 62 -37.81 11.03 1.24
C VAL A 62 -38.47 11.03 2.63
N SER A 63 -38.71 12.24 3.14
CA SER A 63 -40.08 12.70 3.47
C SER A 63 -40.25 14.23 3.35
N SER A 64 -40.93 14.64 2.26
CA SER A 64 -42.05 15.60 2.14
C SER A 64 -41.94 17.01 2.79
N THR A 65 -42.12 18.11 2.05
CA THR A 65 -43.46 18.58 1.62
C THR A 65 -43.42 19.58 0.45
N ARG A 66 -44.43 19.42 -0.41
CA ARG A 66 -44.93 20.18 -1.58
C ARG A 66 -44.85 21.72 -1.57
N ARG A 67 -44.54 22.31 -2.76
CA ARG A 67 -45.33 23.24 -3.64
C ARG A 67 -44.34 24.10 -4.48
N SER A 68 -44.25 23.89 -5.80
CA SER A 68 -44.87 24.65 -6.93
C SER A 68 -44.49 26.15 -6.90
N SER A 69 -43.57 26.60 -7.75
CA SER A 69 -43.68 27.06 -9.16
C SER A 69 -43.83 28.58 -9.24
N ASP A 70 -42.91 29.19 -9.99
CA ASP A 70 -43.05 30.38 -10.84
C ASP A 70 -43.80 31.60 -10.29
N GLU A 71 -43.06 32.69 -10.06
CA GLU A 71 -43.59 34.03 -10.26
C GLU A 71 -42.71 34.80 -11.24
N HIS A 72 -43.14 34.76 -12.50
CA HIS A 72 -42.89 35.78 -13.47
C HIS A 72 -43.70 37.04 -13.12
N SER A 73 -43.04 38.17 -13.34
CA SER A 73 -43.61 39.50 -13.53
C SER A 73 -44.81 39.51 -14.46
N GLU A 74 -45.94 40.10 -14.04
CA GLU A 74 -46.83 40.84 -14.95
C GLU A 74 -47.76 41.85 -14.22
N ASN A 75 -47.55 43.12 -14.55
CA ASN A 75 -48.56 44.09 -15.02
C ASN A 75 -49.87 44.26 -14.22
N GLY A 76 -49.91 45.32 -13.41
CA GLY A 76 -51.13 45.85 -12.78
C GLY A 76 -51.40 47.31 -13.14
N SER A 77 -51.78 47.57 -14.40
CA SER A 77 -52.36 48.86 -14.81
C SER A 77 -53.69 49.10 -14.10
N ARG A 78 -53.74 50.08 -13.19
CA ARG A 78 -55.01 50.72 -12.77
C ARG A 78 -55.05 52.13 -13.33
N ARG A 79 -55.73 52.26 -14.47
CA ARG A 79 -56.32 53.51 -14.94
C ARG A 79 -57.46 53.87 -13.99
N LEU A 80 -57.34 55.00 -13.29
CA LEU A 80 -58.51 55.76 -12.81
C LEU A 80 -58.53 57.09 -13.53
N ARG A 81 -59.75 57.43 -13.94
CA ARG A 81 -60.10 58.34 -15.02
C ARG A 81 -59.99 59.77 -14.53
N ASN A 82 -59.39 60.59 -15.38
CA ASN A 82 -59.52 62.03 -15.33
C ASN A 82 -60.96 62.38 -15.73
N ASP A 83 -61.77 62.87 -14.79
CA ASP A 83 -63.09 63.43 -15.08
C ASP A 83 -63.07 64.91 -14.73
N GLY A 84 -63.38 65.72 -15.73
CA GLY A 84 -63.34 67.17 -15.67
C GLY A 84 -64.48 67.72 -14.83
N GLY A 85 -64.14 68.63 -13.92
CA GLY A 85 -65.08 69.45 -13.18
C GLY A 85 -64.59 70.89 -13.15
N GLU A 86 -64.87 71.62 -14.22
CA GLU A 86 -64.67 73.07 -14.29
C GLU A 86 -65.84 73.76 -13.56
N SER A 87 -65.55 74.49 -12.47
CA SER A 87 -66.47 75.51 -11.96
C SER A 87 -65.75 76.64 -11.23
N ARG A 88 -65.71 77.77 -11.94
CA ARG A 88 -65.80 79.18 -11.50
C ARG A 88 -65.03 79.62 -10.25
N ARG A 89 -64.00 80.40 -10.57
CA ARG A 89 -63.19 81.31 -9.77
C ARG A 89 -63.95 82.05 -8.65
N ARG A 90 -63.29 82.15 -7.49
CA ARG A 90 -63.28 83.34 -6.64
C ARG A 90 -61.83 83.77 -6.35
N PRO A 91 -61.48 85.06 -6.51
CA PRO A 91 -60.12 85.53 -6.28
C PRO A 91 -59.98 86.10 -4.86
N ARG A 92 -59.11 85.51 -4.03
CA ARG A 92 -58.28 86.26 -3.06
C ARG A 92 -57.23 85.35 -2.40
N ASN A 93 -56.02 85.87 -2.31
CA ASN A 93 -54.78 85.32 -1.75
C ASN A 93 -54.00 84.33 -2.65
N THR A 94 -53.50 84.86 -3.76
CA THR A 94 -52.46 84.26 -4.61
C THR A 94 -51.14 83.98 -3.86
N GLU A 95 -50.89 84.65 -2.73
CA GLU A 95 -49.68 84.44 -1.92
C GLU A 95 -49.75 83.17 -1.07
N SER A 96 -50.92 82.78 -0.53
CA SER A 96 -51.05 81.57 0.29
C SER A 96 -51.09 80.27 -0.52
N SER A 97 -51.66 80.29 -1.74
CA SER A 97 -51.66 79.11 -2.62
C SER A 97 -50.25 78.74 -3.07
N THR A 98 -49.45 79.74 -3.45
CA THR A 98 -48.07 79.54 -3.92
C THR A 98 -47.12 79.08 -2.81
N ALA A 99 -47.35 79.50 -1.57
CA ALA A 99 -46.61 79.00 -0.41
C ALA A 99 -46.93 77.51 -0.11
N ILE A 100 -48.20 77.10 -0.19
CA ILE A 100 -48.62 75.70 -0.02
C ILE A 100 -48.02 74.80 -1.12
N ASP A 101 -47.99 75.27 -2.36
CA ASP A 101 -47.43 74.51 -3.48
C ASP A 101 -45.91 74.36 -3.39
N ARG A 102 -45.19 75.40 -2.93
CA ARG A 102 -43.75 75.30 -2.63
C ARG A 102 -43.45 74.29 -1.52
N LEU A 103 -44.22 74.33 -0.43
CA LEU A 103 -44.03 73.41 0.69
C LEU A 103 -44.24 71.94 0.25
N LYS A 104 -45.25 71.69 -0.59
CA LYS A 104 -45.48 70.36 -1.19
C LYS A 104 -44.32 69.93 -2.08
N GLN A 105 -43.75 70.85 -2.85
CA GLN A 105 -42.61 70.56 -3.71
C GLN A 105 -41.37 70.20 -2.90
N GLU A 106 -41.07 70.94 -1.82
CA GLU A 106 -39.96 70.63 -0.91
C GLU A 106 -40.14 69.28 -0.21
N VAL A 107 -41.36 68.97 0.25
CA VAL A 107 -41.66 67.65 0.84
C VAL A 107 -41.48 66.53 -0.19
N ASN A 108 -41.90 66.72 -1.44
CA ASN A 108 -41.69 65.73 -2.49
C ASN A 108 -40.20 65.55 -2.83
N GLN A 109 -39.42 66.63 -2.84
CA GLN A 109 -37.98 66.59 -3.10
C GLN A 109 -37.22 65.86 -2.00
N THR A 110 -37.52 66.21 -0.74
CA THR A 110 -36.91 65.56 0.43
C THR A 110 -37.30 64.09 0.53
N MET A 111 -38.55 63.76 0.19
CA MET A 111 -39.02 62.37 0.14
C MET A 111 -38.34 61.57 -0.99
N SER A 112 -38.15 62.15 -2.17
CA SER A 112 -37.43 61.50 -3.28
C SER A 112 -35.98 61.21 -2.91
N MET A 113 -35.27 62.19 -2.35
CA MET A 113 -33.89 62.00 -1.88
C MET A 113 -33.81 60.95 -0.77
N TYR A 114 -34.74 60.96 0.19
CA TYR A 114 -34.78 59.97 1.26
C TYR A 114 -34.97 58.54 0.73
N ASN A 115 -35.90 58.36 -0.23
CA ASN A 115 -36.15 57.07 -0.84
C ASN A 115 -34.94 56.57 -1.65
N GLU A 116 -34.25 57.46 -2.37
CA GLU A 116 -33.01 57.13 -3.07
C GLU A 116 -31.89 56.73 -2.10
N ALA A 117 -31.65 57.53 -1.06
CA ALA A 117 -30.66 57.23 -0.04
C ALA A 117 -30.93 55.88 0.66
N CYS A 118 -32.21 55.57 0.96
CA CYS A 118 -32.58 54.28 1.55
C CYS A 118 -32.36 53.12 0.58
N LYS A 119 -32.66 53.31 -0.71
CA LYS A 119 -32.42 52.30 -1.75
C LYS A 119 -30.93 52.02 -1.93
N GLU A 120 -30.10 53.06 -1.93
CA GLU A 120 -28.65 52.95 -1.99
C GLU A 120 -28.07 52.29 -0.73
N ALA A 121 -28.58 52.62 0.46
CA ALA A 121 -28.16 51.97 1.68
C ALA A 121 -28.45 50.46 1.67
N ILE A 122 -29.63 50.05 1.18
CA ILE A 122 -30.01 48.63 1.07
C ILE A 122 -29.15 47.92 0.02
N SER A 123 -28.88 48.54 -1.12
CA SER A 123 -28.04 47.94 -2.16
C SER A 123 -26.59 47.81 -1.69
N ALA A 124 -26.05 48.81 -1.01
CA ALA A 124 -24.72 48.76 -0.39
C ALA A 124 -24.64 47.65 0.67
N GLN A 125 -25.64 47.54 1.55
CA GLN A 125 -25.71 46.48 2.56
C GLN A 125 -25.73 45.09 1.92
N LYS A 126 -26.47 44.92 0.81
CA LYS A 126 -26.52 43.66 0.06
C LYS A 126 -25.15 43.30 -0.51
N MET A 127 -24.46 44.27 -1.13
CA MET A 127 -23.10 44.05 -1.67
C MET A 127 -22.09 43.72 -0.56
N VAL A 128 -22.18 44.35 0.61
CA VAL A 128 -21.33 44.01 1.77
C VAL A 128 -21.54 42.56 2.22
N ASN A 129 -22.80 42.11 2.32
CA ASN A 129 -23.10 40.74 2.72
C ASN A 129 -22.62 39.71 1.69
N GLU A 130 -22.74 40.01 0.39
CA GLU A 130 -22.24 39.15 -0.69
C GLU A 130 -20.70 39.04 -0.65
N LEU A 131 -20.01 40.17 -0.48
CA LEU A 131 -18.55 40.18 -0.33
C LEU A 131 -18.10 39.42 0.91
N GLN A 132 -18.80 39.61 2.03
CA GLN A 132 -18.57 38.83 3.24
C GLN A 132 -18.71 37.35 2.93
N GLN A 133 -19.82 36.89 2.37
CA GLN A 133 -20.04 35.48 2.06
C GLN A 133 -18.95 34.89 1.15
N GLN A 134 -18.52 35.64 0.12
CA GLN A 134 -17.39 35.26 -0.73
C GLN A 134 -16.09 35.13 0.07
N LYS A 135 -15.81 36.06 0.99
CA LYS A 135 -14.62 36.01 1.85
C LYS A 135 -14.61 34.79 2.77
N HIS A 136 -15.74 34.46 3.40
CA HIS A 136 -15.84 33.24 4.22
C HIS A 136 -15.59 31.99 3.36
N GLY A 137 -16.19 31.92 2.16
CA GLY A 137 -15.96 30.81 1.24
C GLY A 137 -14.52 30.72 0.69
N GLU A 138 -13.80 31.83 0.60
CA GLU A 138 -12.36 31.84 0.29
C GLU A 138 -11.51 31.28 1.45
N ILE A 139 -11.82 31.67 2.69
CA ILE A 139 -11.12 31.19 3.89
C ILE A 139 -11.27 29.67 4.03
N ASP A 140 -12.48 29.15 3.88
CA ASP A 140 -12.74 27.70 3.98
C ASP A 140 -12.00 26.91 2.90
N ARG A 141 -12.00 27.42 1.65
CA ARG A 141 -11.26 26.81 0.54
C ARG A 141 -9.76 26.79 0.80
N PHE A 142 -9.21 27.88 1.32
CA PHE A 142 -7.80 27.95 1.68
C PHE A 142 -7.44 26.98 2.82
N GLY A 143 -8.30 26.89 3.85
CA GLY A 143 -8.14 25.94 4.95
C GLY A 143 -8.11 24.48 4.47
N GLN A 144 -9.04 24.12 3.57
CA GLN A 144 -9.09 22.79 2.96
C GLN A 144 -7.84 22.49 2.12
N ALA A 145 -7.37 23.45 1.31
CA ALA A 145 -6.16 23.28 0.50
C ALA A 145 -4.92 23.03 1.37
N ARG A 146 -4.77 23.80 2.47
CA ARG A 146 -3.65 23.64 3.41
C ARG A 146 -3.70 22.29 4.13
N GLN A 147 -4.88 21.83 4.56
CA GLN A 147 -5.02 20.51 5.17
C GLN A 147 -4.71 19.38 4.18
N ALA A 148 -5.14 19.51 2.92
CA ALA A 148 -4.81 18.54 1.88
C ALA A 148 -3.31 18.49 1.59
N GLU A 149 -2.64 19.66 1.56
CA GLU A 149 -1.17 19.74 1.43
C GLU A 149 -0.46 19.07 2.61
N GLU A 150 -0.86 19.38 3.84
CA GLU A 150 -0.28 18.79 5.05
C GLU A 150 -0.48 17.26 5.08
N ALA A 151 -1.66 16.77 4.71
CA ALA A 151 -1.93 15.35 4.61
C ALA A 151 -1.09 14.67 3.52
N ALA A 152 -0.91 15.31 2.36
CA ALA A 152 -0.05 14.80 1.29
C ALA A 152 1.42 14.72 1.75
N LEU A 153 1.92 15.76 2.42
CA LEU A 153 3.28 15.76 2.98
C LEU A 153 3.48 14.69 4.06
N ALA A 154 2.48 14.48 4.92
CA ALA A 154 2.52 13.42 5.93
C ALA A 154 2.63 12.02 5.29
N LEU A 155 1.88 11.75 4.22
CA LEU A 155 1.98 10.49 3.48
C LEU A 155 3.37 10.29 2.86
N VAL A 156 3.93 11.33 2.25
CA VAL A 156 5.28 11.29 1.67
C VAL A 156 6.33 11.01 2.75
N GLU A 157 6.27 11.68 3.90
CA GLU A 157 7.25 11.46 4.97
C GLU A 157 7.11 10.07 5.60
N MET A 158 5.89 9.60 5.83
CA MET A 158 5.66 8.22 6.31
C MET A 158 6.22 7.19 5.33
N GLU A 159 6.00 7.37 4.03
CA GLU A 159 6.52 6.45 3.02
C GLU A 159 8.05 6.48 2.95
N LYS A 160 8.65 7.67 3.07
CA LYS A 160 10.10 7.84 3.17
C LYS A 160 10.69 7.14 4.39
N VAL A 161 10.01 7.17 5.55
CA VAL A 161 10.44 6.42 6.74
C VAL A 161 10.42 4.91 6.46
N LYS A 162 9.36 4.38 5.85
CA LYS A 162 9.28 2.95 5.50
C LYS A 162 10.40 2.53 4.54
N CYS A 163 10.65 3.33 3.50
CA CYS A 163 11.74 3.06 2.55
C CYS A 163 13.11 3.06 3.22
N ARG A 164 13.40 4.03 4.10
CA ARG A 164 14.67 4.06 4.85
C ARG A 164 14.85 2.82 5.72
N ALA A 165 13.81 2.42 6.46
CA ALA A 165 13.86 1.23 7.29
C ALA A 165 14.08 -0.05 6.45
N ALA A 166 13.47 -0.14 5.27
CA ALA A 166 13.66 -1.26 4.35
C ALA A 166 15.11 -1.32 3.80
N ILE A 167 15.69 -0.17 3.43
CA ILE A 167 17.08 -0.07 2.97
C ILE A 167 18.04 -0.51 4.09
N GLU A 168 17.87 0.03 5.30
CA GLU A 168 18.74 -0.32 6.43
C GLU A 168 18.64 -1.81 6.78
N ALA A 169 17.44 -2.39 6.72
CA ALA A 169 17.26 -3.83 6.92
C ALA A 169 17.95 -4.66 5.82
N ALA A 170 17.86 -4.23 4.56
CA ALA A 170 18.53 -4.89 3.44
C ALA A 170 20.06 -4.83 3.57
N GLU A 171 20.62 -3.67 3.94
CA GLU A 171 22.07 -3.51 4.18
C GLU A 171 22.57 -4.42 5.31
N LYS A 172 21.81 -4.50 6.41
CA LYS A 172 22.13 -5.43 7.52
C LYS A 172 22.11 -6.88 7.04
N ALA A 173 21.11 -7.28 6.27
CA ALA A 173 21.00 -8.63 5.72
C ALA A 173 22.15 -8.95 4.75
N GLN A 174 22.53 -8.02 3.88
CA GLN A 174 23.68 -8.15 2.99
C GLN A 174 24.98 -8.35 3.79
N LYS A 175 25.20 -7.55 4.84
CA LYS A 175 26.38 -7.67 5.70
C LYS A 175 26.48 -9.03 6.40
N ILE A 176 25.33 -9.61 6.78
CA ILE A 176 25.29 -10.97 7.36
C ILE A 176 25.63 -12.00 6.28
N ALA A 177 24.99 -11.91 5.11
CA ALA A 177 25.24 -12.82 4.00
C ALA A 177 26.71 -12.78 3.55
N GLU A 178 27.31 -11.59 3.43
CA GLU A 178 28.73 -11.43 3.09
C GLU A 178 29.63 -12.09 4.12
N LYS A 179 29.41 -11.85 5.41
CA LYS A 179 30.17 -12.52 6.48
C LYS A 179 30.05 -14.04 6.42
N GLU A 180 28.86 -14.56 6.11
CA GLU A 180 28.67 -16.00 5.91
C GLU A 180 29.42 -16.51 4.68
N THR A 181 29.34 -15.82 3.54
CA THR A 181 30.06 -16.21 2.32
C THR A 181 31.58 -16.19 2.53
N GLN A 182 32.12 -15.22 3.26
CA GLN A 182 33.54 -15.16 3.61
C GLN A 182 33.95 -16.35 4.47
N ARG A 183 33.14 -16.73 5.46
CA ARG A 183 33.39 -17.92 6.30
C ARG A 183 33.38 -19.20 5.47
N ARG A 184 32.41 -19.35 4.55
CA ARG A 184 32.34 -20.49 3.63
C ARG A 184 33.57 -20.56 2.72
N ARG A 185 33.95 -19.44 2.08
CA ARG A 185 35.15 -19.35 1.23
C ARG A 185 36.43 -19.68 1.99
N TYR A 186 36.58 -19.20 3.22
CA TYR A 186 37.75 -19.52 4.04
C TYR A 186 37.82 -21.02 4.37
N ALA A 187 36.68 -21.62 4.76
CA ALA A 187 36.62 -23.05 5.03
C ALA A 187 36.92 -23.89 3.77
N GLU A 188 36.36 -23.50 2.61
CA GLU A 188 36.64 -24.14 1.31
C GLU A 188 38.11 -24.03 0.93
N GLN A 189 38.73 -22.85 1.09
CA GLN A 189 40.16 -22.67 0.82
C GLN A 189 41.03 -23.54 1.73
N ARG A 190 40.69 -23.63 3.02
CA ARG A 190 41.40 -24.49 3.96
C ARG A 190 41.26 -25.96 3.59
N ALA A 191 40.03 -26.42 3.30
CA ALA A 191 39.78 -27.79 2.85
C ALA A 191 40.48 -28.11 1.53
N LYS A 192 40.53 -27.16 0.59
CA LYS A 192 41.26 -27.31 -0.68
C LYS A 192 42.76 -27.44 -0.46
N LYS A 193 43.35 -26.62 0.41
CA LYS A 193 44.78 -26.73 0.75
C LYS A 193 45.11 -28.07 1.40
N GLU A 194 44.29 -28.51 2.36
CA GLU A 194 44.46 -29.82 3.03
C GLU A 194 44.33 -30.98 2.03
N ALA A 195 43.35 -30.92 1.11
CA ALA A 195 43.18 -31.93 0.08
C ALA A 195 44.36 -31.98 -0.91
N GLU A 196 44.88 -30.81 -1.32
CA GLU A 196 46.07 -30.73 -2.18
C GLU A 196 47.31 -31.25 -1.47
N GLU A 197 47.50 -30.94 -0.18
CA GLU A 197 48.60 -31.47 0.62
C GLU A 197 48.50 -32.99 0.78
N LYS A 198 47.30 -33.51 1.09
CA LYS A 198 47.04 -34.96 1.14
C LYS A 198 47.34 -35.62 -0.20
N LYS A 199 46.95 -35.00 -1.32
CA LYS A 199 47.26 -35.49 -2.67
C LYS A 199 48.76 -35.50 -2.94
N ARG A 200 49.49 -34.46 -2.54
CA ARG A 200 50.96 -34.42 -2.65
C ARG A 200 51.61 -35.53 -1.83
N ALA A 201 51.16 -35.76 -0.60
CA ALA A 201 51.66 -36.84 0.24
C ALA A 201 51.37 -38.23 -0.37
N LEU A 202 50.15 -38.46 -0.89
CA LEU A 202 49.79 -39.70 -1.58
C LEU A 202 50.66 -39.94 -2.82
N ASN A 203 50.88 -38.91 -3.65
CA ASN A 203 51.75 -39.02 -4.83
C ASN A 203 53.21 -39.31 -4.43
N ALA A 204 53.71 -38.70 -3.35
CA ALA A 204 55.06 -38.99 -2.85
C ALA A 204 55.19 -40.45 -2.36
N LEU A 205 54.16 -41.00 -1.71
CA LEU A 205 54.11 -42.42 -1.33
C LEU A 205 54.04 -43.34 -2.55
N SER A 206 53.32 -42.96 -3.61
CA SER A 206 53.23 -43.73 -4.85
C SER A 206 54.57 -43.87 -5.58
N ASN A 207 55.49 -42.90 -5.42
CA ASN A 207 56.84 -42.99 -6.00
C ASN A 207 57.77 -43.94 -5.22
N ASN A 208 57.35 -44.46 -4.06
CA ASN A 208 58.09 -45.44 -3.25
C ASN A 208 57.56 -46.88 -3.43
N ASP A 209 56.74 -47.12 -4.46
CA ASP A 209 56.26 -48.46 -4.81
C ASP A 209 57.30 -49.29 -5.60
N ASP A 210 58.50 -48.75 -5.80
CA ASP A 210 59.68 -49.48 -6.31
C ASP A 210 60.25 -50.50 -5.31
N ARG A 211 59.62 -50.67 -4.14
CA ARG A 211 60.03 -51.67 -3.12
C ARG A 211 59.78 -53.11 -3.56
N TYR A 212 58.99 -53.33 -4.61
CA TYR A 212 58.84 -54.63 -5.24
C TYR A 212 59.18 -54.52 -6.73
N ARG A 213 60.06 -55.41 -7.20
CA ARG A 213 60.31 -55.56 -8.63
C ARG A 213 58.99 -56.05 -9.27
N ARG A 214 58.33 -55.18 -10.04
CA ARG A 214 57.17 -55.61 -10.84
C ARG A 214 57.68 -56.42 -12.03
N TYR A 215 57.39 -57.72 -12.00
CA TYR A 215 57.59 -58.61 -13.14
C TYR A 215 56.35 -58.53 -14.03
N VAL A 216 56.56 -58.38 -15.34
CA VAL A 216 55.47 -58.48 -16.31
C VAL A 216 55.10 -59.96 -16.46
N ILE A 217 53.84 -60.27 -16.75
CA ILE A 217 53.39 -61.67 -16.88
C ILE A 217 54.23 -62.46 -17.90
N GLU A 218 54.66 -61.80 -18.98
CA GLU A 218 55.53 -62.36 -20.01
C GLU A 218 56.88 -62.81 -19.46
N GLU A 219 57.49 -62.02 -18.57
CA GLU A 219 58.76 -62.34 -17.90
C GLU A 219 58.60 -63.53 -16.96
N ILE A 220 57.46 -63.62 -16.25
CA ILE A 220 57.12 -64.75 -15.38
C ILE A 220 56.88 -66.01 -16.22
N GLU A 221 56.21 -65.90 -17.36
CA GLU A 221 56.00 -67.00 -18.29
C GLU A 221 57.32 -67.55 -18.83
N GLU A 222 58.22 -66.68 -19.29
CA GLU A 222 59.56 -67.11 -19.75
C GLU A 222 60.37 -67.77 -18.61
N ALA A 223 60.42 -67.13 -17.44
CA ALA A 223 61.14 -67.65 -16.28
C ALA A 223 60.57 -69.00 -15.79
N THR A 224 59.29 -69.29 -16.03
CA THR A 224 58.64 -70.56 -15.68
C THR A 224 58.52 -71.52 -16.86
N ASN A 225 59.11 -71.20 -18.02
CA ASN A 225 58.97 -71.95 -19.27
C ASN A 225 57.50 -72.21 -19.63
N LYS A 226 56.72 -71.13 -19.73
CA LYS A 226 55.27 -71.09 -20.00
C LYS A 226 54.47 -71.98 -19.04
N PHE A 227 54.77 -71.88 -17.74
CA PHE A 227 54.15 -72.70 -16.70
C PHE A 227 54.24 -74.22 -16.97
N SER A 228 55.40 -74.67 -17.46
CA SER A 228 55.62 -76.10 -17.71
C SER A 228 55.49 -76.91 -16.41
N GLY A 229 54.80 -78.06 -16.48
CA GLY A 229 54.66 -78.97 -15.35
C GLY A 229 56.00 -79.45 -14.76
N SER A 230 57.07 -79.44 -15.58
CA SER A 230 58.44 -79.76 -15.14
C SER A 230 59.00 -78.79 -14.08
N ARG A 231 58.47 -77.57 -14.00
CA ARG A 231 58.86 -76.55 -13.01
C ARG A 231 57.86 -76.42 -11.87
N LYS A 232 56.79 -77.23 -11.85
CA LYS A 232 55.77 -77.18 -10.78
C LYS A 232 56.37 -77.74 -9.49
N ILE A 233 56.38 -76.92 -8.45
CA ILE A 233 56.85 -77.27 -7.10
C ILE A 233 55.72 -77.98 -6.33
N GLY A 234 54.47 -77.57 -6.55
CA GLY A 234 53.30 -78.14 -5.87
C GLY A 234 52.01 -77.43 -6.24
N GLU A 235 50.90 -77.83 -5.61
CA GLU A 235 49.59 -77.20 -5.76
C GLU A 235 48.93 -77.11 -4.39
N GLY A 236 48.39 -75.93 -4.06
CA GLY A 236 47.67 -75.69 -2.82
C GLY A 236 46.31 -75.06 -3.08
N GLY A 237 45.61 -74.65 -2.01
CA GLY A 237 44.28 -74.02 -2.11
C GLY A 237 44.23 -72.70 -2.89
N TYR A 238 45.39 -72.10 -3.20
CA TYR A 238 45.53 -70.89 -4.00
C TYR A 238 46.04 -71.16 -5.43
N GLY A 239 46.24 -72.43 -5.81
CA GLY A 239 46.66 -72.84 -7.15
C GLY A 239 48.07 -73.45 -7.24
N PRO A 240 48.54 -73.72 -8.48
CA PRO A 240 49.84 -74.32 -8.74
C PRO A 240 50.99 -73.33 -8.56
N VAL A 241 52.08 -73.78 -7.92
CA VAL A 241 53.29 -72.99 -7.68
C VAL A 241 54.42 -73.52 -8.57
N TYR A 242 55.08 -72.64 -9.32
CA TYR A 242 56.16 -72.97 -10.26
C TYR A 242 57.48 -72.34 -9.82
N LYS A 243 58.59 -73.00 -10.16
CA LYS A 243 59.94 -72.50 -9.96
C LYS A 243 60.37 -71.60 -11.13
N GLY A 244 60.61 -70.32 -10.84
CA GLY A 244 61.32 -69.42 -11.74
C GLY A 244 62.82 -69.75 -11.77
N SER A 245 63.46 -69.59 -12.93
CA SER A 245 64.93 -69.64 -13.09
C SER A 245 65.52 -68.27 -13.29
#